data_AF-A0A353TBM0-F1
#
_entry.id   AF-A0A353TBM0-F1
#
_cell.length_a   1.000
_cell.length_b   1.000
_cell.length_c   1.000
_cell.angle_alpha   90.00
_cell.angle_beta   90.00
_cell.angle_gamma   90.00
#
_symmetry.space_group_name_H-M   'P 1'
#
loop_
_entity.id
_entity.type
_entity.pdbx_description
1 polymer ?
#
loop_
_entity_poly.entity_id
_entity_poly.type
_entity_poly.pdbx_seq_one_letter_code
_entity_poly.pdbx_strand_id
1 'polypeptide(L)'
;IVKESDGKKGDINNIRNKDTLDAASSVLLSPPARQGHRLRTAVDHFRQTVTGLIQDDNRRKIIENNLSTTPSERNDSHKNWEESLFEKMPVSAAVAILSKIQNDVRLSEGEALGSLLNSIDVSDFRVNELNAYVIPESKVIIQGGTYNARVILSAEDSTLSPDIIVNGQSLDPSAKGFFSTASSAVGTFPVEGYIETRGSDGSTVRRSFSDNYTVIEPAATIAPTLMNVLYAGIGNEISISVPGIAPQDVSATMTNGSLVRKGNLWEAKPVAAGRDATVSISARTGSQVRQLASKNFRVRSLPDPSPYIEYADANGNPVVFKGGNLAKAVLVNTQGIKAAIDDGILNIPFRVTGFRTLFFDSMGNAIPEVSEGSRFSERQKEQIRRLQRGKYFYISGVKAIGPDGLEREIAVIEVRVN
;
A
#
# COMPACT_ATOMS: atom_id res chain seq x y z
N ILE A 1 -73.38 -36.40 -15.18
CA ILE A 1 -73.60 -36.47 -16.64
C ILE A 1 -73.90 -37.90 -17.08
N VAL A 2 -72.95 -38.85 -17.02
CA VAL A 2 -73.22 -40.24 -17.49
C VAL A 2 -74.38 -40.90 -16.74
N LYS A 3 -74.47 -40.73 -15.41
CA LYS A 3 -75.62 -41.22 -14.63
C LYS A 3 -76.96 -40.56 -14.97
N GLU A 4 -76.92 -39.34 -15.50
CA GLU A 4 -78.12 -38.62 -15.95
C GLU A 4 -78.62 -39.17 -17.30
N SER A 5 -77.71 -39.71 -18.12
CA SER A 5 -77.98 -40.23 -19.47
C SER A 5 -78.28 -41.73 -19.48
N ASP A 6 -77.52 -42.54 -18.75
CA ASP A 6 -77.64 -44.01 -18.71
C ASP A 6 -78.37 -44.53 -17.44
N GLY A 7 -78.80 -43.62 -16.56
CA GLY A 7 -79.42 -43.92 -15.28
C GLY A 7 -78.43 -44.27 -14.15
N LYS A 8 -78.95 -44.76 -13.01
CA LYS A 8 -78.17 -44.95 -11.77
C LYS A 8 -76.93 -45.88 -11.92
N LYS A 9 -76.93 -46.77 -12.91
CA LYS A 9 -75.83 -47.71 -13.23
C LYS A 9 -74.93 -47.25 -14.39
N GLY A 10 -74.97 -45.98 -14.79
CA GLY A 10 -74.12 -45.45 -15.86
C GLY A 10 -72.63 -45.60 -15.56
N ASP A 11 -71.86 -46.05 -16.56
CA ASP A 11 -70.41 -46.28 -16.50
C ASP A 11 -69.68 -45.32 -17.44
N ILE A 12 -68.66 -44.64 -16.92
CA ILE A 12 -67.88 -43.64 -17.68
C ILE A 12 -67.06 -44.27 -18.81
N ASN A 13 -66.67 -45.55 -18.66
CA ASN A 13 -65.89 -46.28 -19.66
C ASN A 13 -66.77 -46.89 -20.76
N ASN A 14 -68.08 -46.99 -20.52
CA ASN A 14 -69.02 -47.61 -21.45
C ASN A 14 -70.37 -46.88 -21.47
N ILE A 15 -70.35 -45.65 -21.97
CA ILE A 15 -71.54 -44.79 -22.12
C ILE A 15 -72.44 -45.38 -23.21
N ARG A 16 -73.72 -45.66 -22.90
CA ARG A 16 -74.68 -46.24 -23.86
C ARG A 16 -75.34 -45.15 -24.70
N ASN A 17 -75.82 -44.10 -24.06
CA ASN A 17 -76.54 -43.00 -24.69
C ASN A 17 -75.60 -41.81 -25.00
N LYS A 18 -74.56 -42.06 -25.80
CA LYS A 18 -73.47 -41.09 -26.07
C LYS A 18 -73.94 -39.78 -26.71
N ASP A 19 -75.03 -39.84 -27.49
CA ASP A 19 -75.50 -38.74 -28.33
C ASP A 19 -76.58 -37.88 -27.66
N THR A 20 -76.96 -38.19 -26.41
CA THR A 20 -77.92 -37.38 -25.65
C THR A 20 -77.37 -35.98 -25.40
N LEU A 21 -78.13 -34.95 -25.78
CA LEU A 21 -77.71 -33.54 -25.66
C LEU A 21 -78.15 -32.88 -24.34
N ASP A 22 -79.14 -33.45 -23.68
CA ASP A 22 -79.78 -32.84 -22.50
C ASP A 22 -79.05 -33.15 -21.20
N ALA A 23 -78.36 -34.29 -21.10
CA ALA A 23 -77.77 -34.75 -19.85
C ALA A 23 -76.58 -33.89 -19.36
N ALA A 24 -75.78 -33.34 -20.28
CA ALA A 24 -74.70 -32.41 -19.93
C ALA A 24 -75.27 -31.05 -19.48
N SER A 25 -76.20 -30.52 -20.27
CA SER A 25 -76.92 -29.27 -19.99
C SER A 25 -77.68 -29.33 -18.66
N SER A 26 -78.40 -30.42 -18.39
CA SER A 26 -79.15 -30.65 -17.16
C SER A 26 -78.23 -30.67 -15.93
N VAL A 27 -77.06 -31.31 -16.00
CA VAL A 27 -76.19 -31.38 -14.83
C VAL A 27 -75.43 -30.09 -14.59
N LEU A 28 -74.90 -29.46 -15.64
CA LEU A 28 -73.97 -28.34 -15.54
C LEU A 28 -74.64 -26.97 -15.57
N LEU A 29 -75.75 -26.82 -16.29
CA LEU A 29 -76.43 -25.54 -16.53
C LEU A 29 -77.76 -25.41 -15.77
N SER A 30 -78.24 -26.47 -15.09
CA SER A 30 -79.50 -26.40 -14.35
C SER A 30 -79.49 -25.32 -13.25
N PRO A 31 -80.50 -24.42 -13.21
CA PRO A 31 -80.60 -23.34 -12.24
C PRO A 31 -80.46 -23.74 -10.75
N PRO A 32 -81.02 -24.87 -10.26
CA PRO A 32 -80.92 -25.24 -8.85
C PRO A 32 -79.53 -25.74 -8.41
N ALA A 33 -78.72 -26.30 -9.32
CA ALA A 33 -77.46 -26.97 -8.95
C ALA A 33 -76.20 -26.20 -9.36
N ARG A 34 -76.26 -25.42 -10.45
CA ARG A 34 -75.16 -24.57 -11.00
C ARG A 34 -73.78 -25.24 -10.96
N GLN A 35 -73.69 -26.53 -11.32
CA GLN A 35 -72.44 -27.28 -11.20
C GLN A 35 -71.36 -26.77 -12.16
N GLY A 36 -71.73 -26.24 -13.33
CA GLY A 36 -70.82 -25.57 -14.26
C GLY A 36 -70.15 -24.34 -13.64
N HIS A 37 -70.94 -23.51 -12.95
CA HIS A 37 -70.42 -22.35 -12.21
C HIS A 37 -69.42 -22.76 -11.12
N ARG A 38 -69.77 -23.78 -10.32
CA ARG A 38 -68.87 -24.31 -9.27
C ARG A 38 -67.56 -24.82 -9.85
N LEU A 39 -67.62 -25.54 -10.98
CA LEU A 39 -66.43 -26.02 -11.69
C LEU A 39 -65.57 -24.83 -12.16
N ARG A 40 -66.19 -23.82 -12.78
CA ARG A 40 -65.48 -22.62 -13.23
C ARG A 40 -64.76 -21.92 -12.09
N THR A 41 -65.45 -21.66 -10.98
CA THR A 41 -64.86 -21.02 -9.80
C THR A 41 -63.73 -21.85 -9.21
N ALA A 42 -63.85 -23.18 -9.18
CA ALA A 42 -62.79 -24.07 -8.70
C ALA A 42 -61.55 -24.02 -9.61
N VAL A 43 -61.73 -24.01 -10.93
CA VAL A 43 -60.64 -23.86 -11.90
C VAL A 43 -59.98 -22.48 -11.76
N ASP A 44 -60.76 -21.41 -11.59
CA ASP A 44 -60.24 -20.06 -11.37
C ASP A 44 -59.40 -19.97 -10.09
N HIS A 45 -59.90 -20.53 -9.00
CA HIS A 45 -59.18 -20.55 -7.73
C HIS A 45 -57.88 -21.36 -7.82
N PHE A 46 -57.93 -22.53 -8.46
CA PHE A 46 -56.74 -23.36 -8.69
C PHE A 46 -55.71 -22.63 -9.55
N ARG A 47 -56.14 -22.02 -10.66
CA ARG A 47 -55.30 -21.19 -11.53
C ARG A 47 -54.61 -20.08 -10.74
N GLN A 48 -55.36 -19.30 -9.95
CA GLN A 48 -54.80 -18.22 -9.12
C GLN A 48 -53.79 -18.72 -8.08
N THR A 49 -54.06 -19.89 -7.46
CA THR A 49 -53.16 -20.49 -6.47
C THR A 49 -51.85 -20.90 -7.13
N VAL A 50 -51.92 -21.60 -8.27
CA VAL A 50 -50.74 -22.10 -8.99
C VAL A 50 -49.92 -20.96 -9.58
N THR A 51 -50.55 -19.96 -10.19
CA THR A 51 -49.83 -18.82 -10.76
C THR A 51 -49.13 -17.97 -9.72
N GLY A 52 -49.66 -17.91 -8.49
CA GLY A 52 -49.02 -17.27 -7.34
C GLY A 52 -47.78 -18.00 -6.81
N LEU A 53 -47.66 -19.30 -7.07
CA LEU A 53 -46.50 -20.12 -6.64
C LEU A 53 -45.35 -20.12 -7.67
N ILE A 54 -45.60 -19.68 -8.90
CA ILE A 54 -44.63 -19.74 -10.00
C ILE A 54 -44.00 -18.36 -10.20
N GLN A 55 -42.67 -18.28 -10.16
CA GLN A 55 -41.93 -17.03 -10.38
C GLN A 55 -41.68 -16.73 -11.87
N ASP A 56 -41.55 -17.76 -12.71
CA ASP A 56 -41.30 -17.61 -14.15
C ASP A 56 -42.55 -17.10 -14.90
N ASP A 57 -42.45 -15.90 -15.48
CA ASP A 57 -43.52 -15.24 -16.22
C ASP A 57 -44.01 -16.03 -17.44
N ASN A 58 -43.12 -16.75 -18.14
CA ASN A 58 -43.50 -17.52 -19.33
C ASN A 58 -44.32 -18.75 -18.93
N ARG A 59 -43.89 -19.46 -17.87
CA ARG A 59 -44.63 -20.60 -17.33
C ARG A 59 -45.99 -20.18 -16.77
N ARG A 60 -46.04 -19.02 -16.09
CA ARG A 60 -47.29 -18.44 -15.58
C ARG A 60 -48.30 -18.23 -16.71
N LYS A 61 -47.88 -17.61 -17.82
CA LYS A 61 -48.74 -17.39 -19.00
C LYS A 61 -49.25 -18.69 -19.63
N ILE A 62 -48.43 -19.74 -19.70
CA ILE A 62 -48.86 -21.04 -20.24
C ILE A 62 -50.00 -21.62 -19.40
N ILE A 63 -49.87 -21.58 -18.07
CA ILE A 63 -50.89 -22.08 -17.14
C ILE A 63 -52.16 -21.22 -17.18
N GLU A 64 -52.01 -19.90 -17.25
CA GLU A 64 -53.14 -18.98 -17.40
C GLU A 64 -53.96 -19.25 -18.66
N ASN A 65 -53.28 -19.58 -19.77
CA ASN A 65 -53.92 -19.93 -21.03
C ASN A 65 -54.56 -21.33 -21.00
N ASN A 66 -53.85 -22.33 -20.45
CA ASN A 66 -54.35 -23.72 -20.41
C ASN A 66 -55.59 -23.87 -19.53
N LEU A 67 -55.66 -23.13 -18.41
CA LEU A 67 -56.77 -23.12 -17.47
C LEU A 67 -57.69 -21.90 -17.65
N SER A 68 -57.67 -21.27 -18.82
CA SER A 68 -58.53 -20.12 -19.07
C SER A 68 -60.01 -20.49 -19.04
N THR A 69 -60.74 -19.74 -18.21
CA THR A 69 -62.20 -19.80 -18.07
C THR A 69 -62.90 -18.71 -18.86
N THR A 70 -62.20 -18.01 -19.77
CA THR A 70 -62.83 -17.01 -20.65
C THR A 70 -63.45 -17.71 -21.86
N PRO A 71 -64.70 -17.41 -22.23
CA PRO A 71 -65.30 -17.90 -23.47
C PRO A 71 -64.43 -17.49 -24.68
N SER A 72 -64.20 -18.39 -25.63
CA SER A 72 -63.47 -18.06 -26.86
C SER A 72 -64.32 -17.17 -27.78
N GLU A 73 -63.70 -16.21 -28.49
CA GLU A 73 -64.39 -15.31 -29.43
C GLU A 73 -65.14 -16.00 -30.58
N ARG A 74 -64.83 -17.28 -30.86
CA ARG A 74 -65.58 -18.10 -31.84
C ARG A 74 -66.96 -18.55 -31.37
N ASN A 75 -67.23 -18.47 -30.07
CA ASN A 75 -68.52 -18.78 -29.50
C ASN A 75 -69.33 -17.48 -29.37
N ASP A 76 -70.62 -17.57 -29.70
CA ASP A 76 -71.59 -16.47 -29.61
C ASP A 76 -71.35 -15.63 -28.34
N SER A 77 -71.13 -14.32 -28.51
CA SER A 77 -70.57 -13.39 -27.51
C SER A 77 -71.42 -13.19 -26.25
N HIS A 78 -72.55 -13.89 -26.16
CA HIS A 78 -73.52 -13.81 -25.07
C HIS A 78 -73.49 -15.02 -24.13
N LYS A 79 -72.61 -16.01 -24.34
CA LYS A 79 -72.55 -17.24 -23.53
C LYS A 79 -71.48 -17.21 -22.45
N ASN A 80 -71.83 -17.68 -21.26
CA ASN A 80 -70.87 -17.94 -20.19
C ASN A 80 -69.97 -19.14 -20.52
N TRP A 81 -68.82 -19.30 -19.82
CA TRP A 81 -67.84 -20.36 -20.11
C TRP A 81 -68.47 -21.76 -20.09
N GLU A 82 -69.24 -22.07 -19.05
CA GLU A 82 -69.95 -23.33 -18.90
C GLU A 82 -71.02 -23.55 -19.98
N GLU A 83 -71.73 -22.51 -20.41
CA GLU A 83 -72.72 -22.59 -21.50
C GLU A 83 -72.02 -22.86 -22.83
N SER A 84 -70.90 -22.19 -23.08
CA SER A 84 -70.11 -22.36 -24.31
C SER A 84 -69.53 -23.78 -24.47
N LEU A 85 -69.28 -24.47 -23.36
CA LEU A 85 -68.68 -25.81 -23.33
C LEU A 85 -69.69 -26.95 -23.23
N PHE A 86 -70.88 -26.72 -22.67
CA PHE A 86 -71.78 -27.80 -22.28
C PHE A 86 -73.24 -27.63 -22.75
N GLU A 87 -73.62 -26.52 -23.38
CA GLU A 87 -74.96 -26.35 -23.96
C GLU A 87 -75.12 -27.21 -25.21
N LYS A 88 -76.17 -28.05 -25.25
CA LYS A 88 -76.49 -28.96 -26.37
C LYS A 88 -75.31 -29.85 -26.79
N MET A 89 -74.47 -30.24 -25.83
CA MET A 89 -73.31 -31.10 -26.09
C MET A 89 -73.65 -32.58 -25.86
N PRO A 90 -73.26 -33.47 -26.78
CA PRO A 90 -73.32 -34.91 -26.54
C PRO A 90 -72.57 -35.30 -25.27
N VAL A 91 -73.10 -36.29 -24.55
CA VAL A 91 -72.48 -36.81 -23.31
C VAL A 91 -71.04 -37.25 -23.52
N SER A 92 -70.74 -37.88 -24.66
CA SER A 92 -69.38 -38.29 -25.03
C SER A 92 -68.41 -37.11 -25.13
N ALA A 93 -68.84 -36.01 -25.77
CA ALA A 93 -68.07 -34.79 -25.90
C ALA A 93 -67.89 -34.07 -24.55
N ALA A 94 -68.95 -33.98 -23.74
CA ALA A 94 -68.89 -33.37 -22.42
C ALA A 94 -67.91 -34.12 -21.48
N VAL A 95 -67.89 -35.46 -21.53
CA VAL A 95 -66.92 -36.26 -20.78
C VAL A 95 -65.50 -36.01 -21.29
N ALA A 96 -65.29 -35.94 -22.61
CA ALA A 96 -63.97 -35.65 -23.18
C ALA A 96 -63.44 -34.26 -22.76
N ILE A 97 -64.30 -33.23 -22.74
CA ILE A 97 -63.95 -31.88 -22.27
C ILE A 97 -63.54 -31.93 -20.78
N LEU A 98 -64.31 -32.61 -19.93
CA LEU A 98 -63.97 -32.75 -18.52
C LEU A 98 -62.64 -33.51 -18.31
N SER A 99 -62.39 -34.55 -19.10
CA SER A 99 -61.10 -35.27 -19.08
C SER A 99 -59.94 -34.37 -19.53
N LYS A 100 -60.16 -33.49 -20.52
CA LYS A 100 -59.17 -32.49 -20.92
C LYS A 100 -58.87 -31.51 -19.79
N ILE A 101 -59.89 -30.99 -19.10
CA ILE A 101 -59.73 -30.11 -17.93
C ILE A 101 -58.93 -30.83 -16.82
N GLN A 102 -59.22 -32.10 -16.54
CA GLN A 102 -58.45 -32.89 -15.57
C GLN A 102 -56.98 -33.01 -15.97
N ASN A 103 -56.70 -33.20 -17.27
CA ASN A 103 -55.33 -33.25 -17.78
C ASN A 103 -54.61 -31.91 -17.63
N ASP A 104 -55.27 -30.79 -17.96
CA ASP A 104 -54.68 -29.46 -17.80
C ASP A 104 -54.36 -29.12 -16.34
N VAL A 105 -55.24 -29.54 -15.41
CA VAL A 105 -55.03 -29.38 -13.97
C VAL A 105 -53.77 -30.14 -13.53
N ARG A 106 -53.64 -31.42 -13.92
CA ARG A 106 -52.47 -32.24 -13.59
C ARG A 106 -51.18 -31.71 -14.21
N LEU A 107 -51.26 -31.23 -15.46
CA LEU A 107 -50.10 -30.64 -16.14
C LEU A 107 -49.65 -29.36 -15.42
N SER A 108 -50.60 -28.49 -15.06
CA SER A 108 -50.32 -27.24 -14.35
C SER A 108 -49.76 -27.49 -12.94
N GLU A 109 -50.25 -28.52 -12.25
CA GLU A 109 -49.70 -28.99 -10.97
C GLU A 109 -48.25 -29.47 -11.12
N GLY A 110 -47.97 -30.28 -12.14
CA GLY A 110 -46.62 -30.76 -12.43
C GLY A 110 -45.63 -29.63 -12.72
N GLU A 111 -46.03 -28.63 -13.50
CA GLU A 111 -45.22 -27.44 -13.77
C GLU A 111 -44.96 -26.60 -12.51
N ALA A 112 -45.96 -26.45 -11.64
CA ALA A 112 -45.83 -25.75 -10.37
C ALA A 112 -44.84 -26.46 -9.45
N LEU A 113 -44.98 -27.78 -9.28
CA LEU A 113 -44.08 -28.60 -8.48
C LEU A 113 -42.66 -28.60 -9.03
N GLY A 114 -42.50 -28.68 -10.35
CA GLY A 114 -41.19 -28.56 -11.00
C GLY A 114 -40.56 -27.19 -10.79
N SER A 115 -41.35 -26.11 -10.81
CA SER A 115 -40.86 -24.76 -10.51
C SER A 115 -40.42 -24.62 -9.06
N LEU A 116 -41.20 -25.17 -8.11
CA LEU A 116 -40.86 -25.15 -6.69
C LEU A 116 -39.61 -25.98 -6.40
N LEU A 117 -39.49 -27.17 -7.00
CA LEU A 117 -38.31 -28.02 -6.87
C LEU A 117 -37.06 -27.32 -7.40
N ASN A 118 -37.15 -26.75 -8.61
CA ASN A 118 -36.04 -26.00 -9.18
C ASN A 118 -35.64 -24.84 -8.27
N SER A 119 -36.60 -24.11 -7.68
CA SER A 119 -36.29 -23.00 -6.77
C SER A 119 -35.53 -23.41 -5.49
N ILE A 120 -35.66 -24.67 -5.05
CA ILE A 120 -34.96 -25.23 -3.89
C ILE A 120 -33.54 -25.68 -4.26
N ASP A 121 -33.37 -26.35 -5.42
CA ASP A 121 -32.05 -26.79 -5.90
C ASP A 121 -31.10 -25.64 -6.24
N VAL A 122 -31.61 -24.43 -6.49
CA VAL A 122 -30.76 -23.27 -6.78
C VAL A 122 -30.06 -22.68 -5.53
N SER A 123 -29.96 -23.43 -4.41
CA SER A 123 -29.25 -23.01 -3.20
C SER A 123 -27.76 -23.44 -3.20
N ASP A 124 -27.34 -24.30 -4.11
CA ASP A 124 -25.94 -24.71 -4.20
C ASP A 124 -25.10 -23.60 -4.83
N PHE A 125 -24.10 -23.11 -4.09
CA PHE A 125 -23.07 -22.12 -4.46
C PHE A 125 -23.19 -21.57 -5.89
N ARG A 126 -23.86 -20.42 -6.06
CA ARG A 126 -24.08 -19.87 -7.40
C ARG A 126 -22.87 -19.04 -7.81
N VAL A 127 -22.15 -19.50 -8.82
CA VAL A 127 -21.22 -18.61 -9.52
C VAL A 127 -22.06 -17.61 -10.32
N ASN A 128 -22.10 -16.36 -9.86
CA ASN A 128 -22.83 -15.29 -10.54
C ASN A 128 -21.90 -14.19 -11.08
N GLU A 129 -20.66 -14.15 -10.62
CA GLU A 129 -19.66 -13.17 -11.03
C GLU A 129 -18.32 -13.85 -11.33
N LEU A 130 -17.68 -13.44 -12.42
CA LEU A 130 -16.37 -13.93 -12.84
C LEU A 130 -15.39 -12.76 -12.91
N ASN A 131 -14.44 -12.74 -11.99
CA ASN A 131 -13.49 -11.65 -11.83
C ASN A 131 -12.06 -12.14 -12.04
N ALA A 132 -11.25 -11.38 -12.80
CA ALA A 132 -9.84 -11.69 -13.00
C ALA A 132 -8.98 -10.91 -11.99
N TYR A 133 -8.12 -11.59 -11.27
CA TYR A 133 -7.22 -11.00 -10.28
C TYR A 133 -5.75 -11.23 -10.64
N VAL A 134 -4.92 -10.24 -10.32
CA VAL A 134 -3.47 -10.31 -10.43
C VAL A 134 -2.89 -10.37 -9.02
N ILE A 135 -2.20 -11.46 -8.71
CA ILE A 135 -1.54 -11.69 -7.41
C ILE A 135 -0.03 -11.55 -7.63
N PRO A 136 0.56 -10.37 -7.33
CA PRO A 136 2.00 -10.17 -7.44
C PRO A 136 2.76 -10.82 -6.29
N GLU A 137 3.98 -11.29 -6.55
CA GLU A 137 4.93 -11.68 -5.50
C GLU A 137 5.41 -10.45 -4.70
N SER A 138 5.57 -9.30 -5.37
CA SER A 138 5.84 -8.00 -4.75
C SER A 138 5.22 -6.87 -5.58
N LYS A 139 4.56 -5.92 -4.91
CA LYS A 139 4.03 -4.70 -5.54
C LYS A 139 5.12 -3.63 -5.74
N VAL A 140 6.29 -3.78 -5.12
CA VAL A 140 7.40 -2.83 -5.19
C VAL A 140 8.60 -3.51 -5.84
N ILE A 141 9.09 -2.94 -6.93
CA ILE A 141 10.27 -3.43 -7.67
C ILE A 141 11.31 -2.32 -7.81
N ILE A 142 12.58 -2.72 -7.83
CA ILE A 142 13.69 -1.83 -8.17
C ILE A 142 13.78 -1.75 -9.71
N GLN A 143 14.19 -0.60 -10.25
CA GLN A 143 14.43 -0.44 -11.68
C GLN A 143 15.39 -1.52 -12.21
N GLY A 144 15.00 -2.22 -13.28
CA GLY A 144 15.75 -3.36 -13.84
C GLY A 144 15.52 -4.70 -13.14
N GLY A 145 14.66 -4.75 -12.13
CA GLY A 145 14.11 -5.99 -11.56
C GLY A 145 12.98 -6.58 -12.42
N THR A 146 12.63 -7.84 -12.17
CA THR A 146 11.52 -8.54 -12.83
C THR A 146 10.27 -8.47 -11.97
N TYR A 147 9.14 -8.12 -12.57
CA TYR A 147 7.83 -8.17 -11.93
C TYR A 147 7.20 -9.55 -12.16
N ASN A 148 7.07 -10.33 -11.09
CA ASN A 148 6.42 -11.64 -11.12
C ASN A 148 5.01 -11.53 -10.52
N ALA A 149 4.01 -12.00 -11.27
CA ALA A 149 2.64 -12.06 -10.79
C ALA A 149 1.90 -13.25 -11.40
N ARG A 150 0.97 -13.82 -10.63
CA ARG A 150 0.03 -14.83 -11.11
C ARG A 150 -1.28 -14.16 -11.48
N VAL A 151 -1.78 -14.43 -12.68
CA VAL A 151 -3.12 -14.00 -13.10
C VAL A 151 -4.08 -15.17 -12.89
N ILE A 152 -5.14 -14.95 -12.13
CA ILE A 152 -6.15 -15.97 -11.82
C ILE A 152 -7.54 -15.49 -12.20
N LEU A 153 -8.43 -16.43 -12.48
CA LEU A 153 -9.86 -16.19 -12.62
C LEU A 153 -10.55 -16.66 -11.33
N SER A 154 -11.31 -15.79 -10.70
CA SER A 154 -12.14 -16.06 -9.52
C SER A 154 -13.59 -16.16 -9.95
N ALA A 155 -14.28 -17.14 -9.36
CA ALA A 155 -15.71 -17.34 -9.51
C ALA A 155 -16.35 -17.01 -8.16
N GLU A 156 -17.18 -15.98 -8.13
CA GLU A 156 -17.75 -15.40 -6.92
C GLU A 156 -19.28 -15.53 -6.90
N ASP A 157 -19.82 -15.65 -5.70
CA ASP A 157 -21.25 -15.61 -5.43
C ASP A 157 -21.56 -14.32 -4.65
N SER A 158 -22.07 -13.30 -5.33
CA SER A 158 -22.42 -12.03 -4.69
C SER A 158 -23.66 -12.08 -3.79
N THR A 159 -24.37 -13.21 -3.74
CA THR A 159 -25.56 -13.39 -2.87
C THR A 159 -25.23 -13.98 -1.50
N LEU A 160 -24.10 -14.69 -1.39
CA LEU A 160 -23.66 -15.30 -0.13
C LEU A 160 -22.71 -14.37 0.63
N SER A 161 -22.90 -14.28 1.95
CA SER A 161 -21.98 -13.60 2.85
C SER A 161 -21.27 -14.65 3.72
N PRO A 162 -20.05 -15.07 3.35
CA PRO A 162 -19.32 -16.08 4.10
C PRO A 162 -18.75 -15.53 5.41
N ASP A 163 -18.52 -16.41 6.37
CA ASP A 163 -17.81 -16.09 7.61
C ASP A 163 -16.29 -16.10 7.32
N ILE A 164 -15.65 -14.93 7.43
CA ILE A 164 -14.21 -14.80 7.17
C ILE A 164 -13.50 -14.51 8.49
N ILE A 165 -12.51 -15.33 8.81
CA ILE A 165 -11.68 -15.18 10.01
C ILE A 165 -10.25 -14.92 9.57
N VAL A 166 -9.68 -13.79 10.00
CA VAL A 166 -8.29 -13.38 9.74
C VAL A 166 -7.60 -13.17 11.09
N ASN A 167 -6.43 -13.79 11.28
CA ASN A 167 -5.62 -13.69 12.48
C ASN A 167 -6.41 -13.94 13.80
N GLY A 168 -7.39 -14.84 13.73
CA GLY A 168 -8.25 -15.21 14.87
C GLY A 168 -9.43 -14.26 15.12
N GLN A 169 -9.61 -13.20 14.32
CA GLN A 169 -10.74 -12.27 14.42
C GLN A 169 -11.69 -12.42 13.23
N SER A 170 -12.99 -12.38 13.49
CA SER A 170 -14.02 -12.38 12.45
C SER A 170 -14.09 -11.01 11.79
N LEU A 171 -14.09 -10.99 10.45
CA LEU A 171 -14.29 -9.78 9.65
C LEU A 171 -15.75 -9.36 9.67
N ASP A 172 -15.97 -8.04 9.65
CA ASP A 172 -17.31 -7.47 9.49
C ASP A 172 -17.91 -7.90 8.14
N PRO A 173 -19.08 -8.56 8.12
CA PRO A 173 -19.76 -8.94 6.87
C PRO A 173 -20.03 -7.75 5.94
N SER A 174 -20.23 -6.54 6.50
CA SER A 174 -20.46 -5.33 5.71
C SER A 174 -19.23 -4.90 4.89
N ALA A 175 -18.03 -5.31 5.30
CA ALA A 175 -16.78 -5.03 4.60
C ALA A 175 -16.62 -5.88 3.33
N LYS A 176 -17.52 -6.84 3.06
CA LYS A 176 -17.51 -7.71 1.87
C LYS A 176 -16.14 -8.36 1.62
N GLY A 177 -15.52 -8.88 2.68
CA GLY A 177 -14.20 -9.52 2.63
C GLY A 177 -13.01 -8.56 2.59
N PHE A 178 -13.21 -7.26 2.76
CA PHE A 178 -12.13 -6.28 2.84
C PHE A 178 -11.45 -6.32 4.22
N PHE A 179 -10.20 -6.79 4.26
CA PHE A 179 -9.35 -6.76 5.45
C PHE A 179 -8.48 -5.50 5.48
N SER A 180 -8.50 -4.78 6.60
CA SER A 180 -7.63 -3.64 6.85
C SER A 180 -7.09 -3.69 8.28
N THR A 181 -5.79 -3.45 8.44
CA THR A 181 -5.14 -3.40 9.75
C THR A 181 -4.15 -2.23 9.79
N ALA A 182 -4.13 -1.51 10.91
CA ALA A 182 -3.15 -0.47 11.16
C ALA A 182 -1.84 -1.12 11.63
N SER A 183 -0.72 -0.72 11.03
CA SER A 183 0.59 -1.25 11.38
C SER A 183 1.45 -0.18 12.04
N SER A 184 1.89 -0.44 13.27
CA SER A 184 2.71 0.47 14.07
C SER A 184 4.17 0.05 14.19
N ALA A 185 4.47 -1.23 13.95
CA ALA A 185 5.82 -1.78 14.04
C ALA A 185 6.37 -2.17 12.68
N VAL A 186 7.67 -1.98 12.50
CA VAL A 186 8.43 -2.42 11.32
C VAL A 186 8.62 -3.93 11.39
N GLY A 187 8.41 -4.63 10.28
CA GLY A 187 8.56 -6.08 10.20
C GLY A 187 7.66 -6.74 9.17
N THR A 188 7.76 -8.06 9.07
CA THR A 188 6.86 -8.89 8.25
C THR A 188 5.82 -9.52 9.16
N PHE A 189 4.55 -9.33 8.83
CA PHE A 189 3.41 -9.78 9.61
C PHE A 189 2.59 -10.81 8.82
N PRO A 190 2.19 -11.93 9.43
CA PRO A 190 1.35 -12.91 8.78
C PRO A 190 -0.10 -12.42 8.68
N VAL A 191 -0.77 -12.86 7.63
CA VAL A 191 -2.21 -12.77 7.40
C VAL A 191 -2.68 -14.18 7.14
N GLU A 192 -3.11 -14.85 8.20
CA GLU A 192 -3.54 -16.24 8.16
C GLU A 192 -4.99 -16.35 8.60
N GLY A 193 -5.73 -17.23 7.97
CA GLY A 193 -7.15 -17.30 8.22
C GLY A 193 -7.86 -18.35 7.41
N TYR A 194 -9.18 -18.25 7.42
CA TYR A 194 -10.03 -19.10 6.61
C TYR A 194 -11.35 -18.42 6.29
N ILE A 195 -11.94 -18.88 5.19
CA ILE A 195 -13.30 -18.57 4.76
C ILE A 195 -14.14 -19.81 5.04
N GLU A 196 -15.28 -19.63 5.70
CA GLU A 196 -16.26 -20.66 5.99
C GLU A 196 -17.61 -20.28 5.39
N THR A 197 -18.18 -21.18 4.60
CA THR A 197 -19.50 -20.99 3.98
C THR A 197 -20.37 -22.19 4.29
N ARG A 198 -21.63 -21.93 4.63
CA ARG A 198 -22.66 -22.96 4.80
C ARG A 198 -23.35 -23.21 3.46
N GLY A 199 -23.37 -24.46 3.02
CA GLY A 199 -24.18 -24.92 1.89
C GLY A 199 -25.65 -25.06 2.26
N SER A 200 -26.48 -25.19 1.23
CA SER A 200 -27.94 -25.47 1.28
C SER A 200 -28.29 -26.64 2.18
N ASP A 201 -27.43 -27.67 2.12
CA ASP A 201 -27.58 -28.97 2.75
C ASP A 201 -27.17 -28.94 4.23
N GLY A 202 -26.76 -27.77 4.75
CA GLY A 202 -26.25 -27.61 6.10
C GLY A 202 -24.78 -28.03 6.26
N SER A 203 -24.11 -28.45 5.18
CA SER A 203 -22.68 -28.73 5.21
C SER A 203 -21.87 -27.43 5.25
N THR A 204 -20.72 -27.45 5.93
CA THR A 204 -19.80 -26.30 5.98
C THR A 204 -18.57 -26.57 5.14
N VAL A 205 -18.29 -25.66 4.20
CA VAL A 205 -17.08 -25.67 3.39
C VAL A 205 -16.12 -24.64 3.94
N ARG A 206 -14.94 -25.11 4.37
CA ARG A 206 -13.85 -24.25 4.87
C ARG A 206 -12.67 -24.24 3.90
N ARG A 207 -12.10 -23.06 3.66
CA ARG A 207 -10.88 -22.86 2.87
C ARG A 207 -9.92 -21.93 3.61
N SER A 208 -8.73 -22.43 3.92
CA SER A 208 -7.70 -21.65 4.60
C SER A 208 -6.88 -20.83 3.61
N PHE A 209 -6.39 -19.68 4.06
CA PHE A 209 -5.43 -18.85 3.33
C PHE A 209 -4.29 -18.42 4.25
N SER A 210 -3.13 -18.14 3.66
CA SER A 210 -1.95 -17.62 4.33
C SER A 210 -1.22 -16.70 3.37
N ASP A 211 -0.93 -15.50 3.84
CA ASP A 211 -0.11 -14.51 3.17
C ASP A 211 0.71 -13.73 4.22
N ASN A 212 1.59 -12.84 3.76
CA ASN A 212 2.30 -11.91 4.64
C ASN A 212 2.33 -10.50 4.04
N TYR A 213 2.35 -9.49 4.91
CA TYR A 213 2.62 -8.11 4.51
C TYR A 213 3.83 -7.58 5.26
N THR A 214 4.65 -6.75 4.60
CA THR A 214 5.84 -6.15 5.19
C THR A 214 5.65 -4.67 5.39
N VAL A 215 5.91 -4.20 6.60
CA VAL A 215 5.85 -2.81 7.02
C VAL A 215 7.27 -2.30 7.09
N ILE A 216 7.57 -1.28 6.30
CA ILE A 216 8.86 -0.61 6.26
C ILE A 216 8.78 0.75 6.93
N GLU A 217 9.87 1.17 7.57
CA GLU A 217 9.98 2.51 8.12
C GLU A 217 9.93 3.56 6.98
N PRO A 218 9.17 4.65 7.12
CA PRO A 218 9.19 5.72 6.14
C PRO A 218 10.57 6.39 6.12
N ALA A 219 11.33 6.17 5.05
CA ALA A 219 12.63 6.83 4.86
C ALA A 219 12.45 8.11 4.04
N ALA A 220 12.70 9.27 4.65
CA ALA A 220 12.80 10.55 3.96
C ALA A 220 14.25 11.07 4.05
N THR A 221 14.88 11.26 2.89
CA THR A 221 16.24 11.81 2.82
C THR A 221 16.17 13.33 2.77
N ILE A 222 16.33 13.99 3.92
CA ILE A 222 16.51 15.44 3.98
C ILE A 222 18.00 15.72 3.98
N ALA A 223 18.53 16.09 2.81
CA ALA A 223 19.94 16.42 2.65
C ALA A 223 20.10 17.85 2.12
N PRO A 224 20.80 18.74 2.84
CA PRO A 224 21.13 20.07 2.32
C PRO A 224 21.95 19.95 1.03
N THR A 225 21.49 20.64 -0.03
CA THR A 225 22.07 20.56 -1.38
C THR A 225 23.51 21.07 -1.45
N LEU A 226 23.87 22.03 -0.59
CA LEU A 226 25.20 22.61 -0.51
C LEU A 226 26.20 21.79 0.33
N MET A 227 25.76 20.70 0.98
CA MET A 227 26.63 19.84 1.79
C MET A 227 27.22 18.66 1.00
N ASN A 228 27.08 18.63 -0.32
CA ASN A 228 27.74 17.64 -1.18
C ASN A 228 29.24 17.96 -1.39
N VAL A 229 29.95 18.29 -0.30
CA VAL A 229 31.36 18.68 -0.32
C VAL A 229 32.18 17.66 0.47
N LEU A 230 33.31 17.25 -0.08
CA LEU A 230 34.33 16.46 0.62
C LEU A 230 35.62 17.28 0.70
N TYR A 231 36.32 17.20 1.82
CA TYR A 231 37.60 17.89 2.00
C TYR A 231 38.76 16.99 1.61
N ALA A 232 39.64 17.50 0.74
CA ALA A 232 40.86 16.81 0.35
C ALA A 232 41.82 16.64 1.55
N GLY A 233 42.52 15.49 1.58
CA GLY A 233 43.56 15.22 2.59
C GLY A 233 43.08 14.69 3.94
N ILE A 234 41.76 14.64 4.19
CA ILE A 234 41.18 14.07 5.41
C ILE A 234 40.17 12.95 5.11
N GLY A 235 39.92 12.09 6.10
CA GLY A 235 38.85 11.10 6.05
C GLY A 235 37.50 11.75 6.31
N ASN A 236 36.66 11.84 5.28
CA ASN A 236 35.29 12.35 5.37
C ASN A 236 34.34 11.17 5.62
N GLU A 237 33.57 11.20 6.70
CA GLU A 237 32.63 10.13 7.02
C GLU A 237 31.32 10.29 6.21
N ILE A 238 30.90 9.20 5.56
CA ILE A 238 29.70 9.13 4.72
C ILE A 238 28.86 7.93 5.17
N SER A 239 27.57 8.16 5.38
CA SER A 239 26.60 7.08 5.56
C SER A 239 25.97 6.71 4.23
N ILE A 240 26.01 5.43 3.86
CA ILE A 240 25.41 4.90 2.64
C ILE A 240 24.43 3.79 3.04
N SER A 241 23.14 4.05 2.86
CA SER A 241 22.06 3.10 3.13
C SER A 241 21.20 2.93 1.87
N VAL A 242 20.89 1.69 1.53
CA VAL A 242 19.98 1.36 0.43
C VAL A 242 18.74 0.69 1.02
N PRO A 243 17.53 1.25 0.85
CA PRO A 243 16.31 0.63 1.33
C PRO A 243 16.14 -0.79 0.80
N GLY A 244 15.82 -1.73 1.68
CA GLY A 244 15.59 -3.14 1.32
C GLY A 244 16.84 -3.98 1.07
N ILE A 245 18.05 -3.43 1.28
CA ILE A 245 19.31 -4.16 1.12
C ILE A 245 20.13 -4.06 2.40
N ALA A 246 20.61 -5.20 2.88
CA ALA A 246 21.40 -5.25 4.10
C ALA A 246 22.76 -4.54 3.93
N PRO A 247 23.30 -3.86 4.97
CA PRO A 247 24.51 -3.05 4.84
C PRO A 247 25.73 -3.80 4.29
N GLN A 248 25.85 -5.10 4.55
CA GLN A 248 26.94 -5.95 4.05
C GLN A 248 26.89 -6.22 2.55
N ASP A 249 25.70 -6.17 1.95
CA ASP A 249 25.50 -6.43 0.52
C ASP A 249 25.64 -5.15 -0.33
N VAL A 250 25.87 -4.01 0.34
CA VAL A 250 26.17 -2.72 -0.29
C VAL A 250 27.68 -2.58 -0.47
N SER A 251 28.07 -2.33 -1.71
CA SER A 251 29.44 -1.98 -2.10
C SER A 251 29.44 -0.56 -2.68
N ALA A 252 30.49 0.20 -2.38
CA ALA A 252 30.64 1.55 -2.90
C ALA A 252 32.07 1.75 -3.37
N THR A 253 32.22 2.44 -4.49
CA THR A 253 33.50 2.86 -5.04
C THR A 253 33.49 4.36 -5.26
N MET A 254 34.66 4.99 -5.29
CA MET A 254 34.79 6.43 -5.44
C MET A 254 35.87 6.77 -6.46
N THR A 255 35.60 7.75 -7.31
CA THR A 255 36.62 8.37 -8.18
C THR A 255 37.35 9.50 -7.44
N ASN A 256 38.57 9.84 -7.87
CA ASN A 256 39.38 10.90 -7.23
C ASN A 256 39.70 10.66 -5.74
N GLY A 257 40.09 9.43 -5.37
CA GLY A 257 40.59 9.11 -4.04
C GLY A 257 40.35 7.67 -3.62
N SER A 258 40.19 7.45 -2.31
CA SER A 258 39.83 6.15 -1.75
C SER A 258 38.56 6.22 -0.91
N LEU A 259 37.78 5.14 -0.92
CA LEU A 259 36.58 4.97 -0.10
C LEU A 259 36.69 3.63 0.62
N VAL A 260 36.72 3.67 1.96
CA VAL A 260 36.94 2.48 2.79
C VAL A 260 35.79 2.33 3.77
N ARG A 261 35.28 1.12 3.94
CA ARG A 261 34.22 0.82 4.92
C ARG A 261 34.80 0.78 6.33
N LYS A 262 34.13 1.44 7.27
CA LYS A 262 34.47 1.51 8.70
C LYS A 262 33.22 1.21 9.53
N GLY A 263 32.95 -0.08 9.76
CA GLY A 263 31.70 -0.53 10.38
C GLY A 263 30.48 -0.19 9.51
N ASN A 264 29.57 0.61 10.07
CA ASN A 264 28.35 1.05 9.40
C ASN A 264 28.55 2.33 8.53
N LEU A 265 29.70 2.99 8.66
CA LEU A 265 30.04 4.20 7.91
C LEU A 265 31.10 3.90 6.85
N TRP A 266 31.28 4.86 5.95
CA TRP A 266 32.33 4.87 4.94
C TRP A 266 33.23 6.08 5.15
N GLU A 267 34.54 5.88 5.02
CA GLU A 267 35.54 6.94 5.10
C GLU A 267 36.05 7.25 3.69
N ALA A 268 35.71 8.44 3.20
CA ALA A 268 36.10 8.95 1.89
C ALA A 268 37.29 9.90 2.00
N LYS A 269 38.40 9.56 1.35
CA LYS A 269 39.63 10.36 1.29
C LYS A 269 39.92 10.80 -0.14
N PRO A 270 39.45 12.00 -0.54
CA PRO A 270 39.76 12.54 -1.85
C PRO A 270 41.18 13.11 -1.92
N VAL A 271 41.80 13.01 -3.09
CA VAL A 271 43.21 13.39 -3.30
C VAL A 271 43.35 14.77 -3.95
N ALA A 272 42.65 15.02 -5.06
CA ALA A 272 42.77 16.29 -5.79
C ALA A 272 41.59 17.23 -5.49
N ALA A 273 41.87 18.37 -4.86
CA ALA A 273 40.91 19.46 -4.71
C ALA A 273 40.55 20.09 -6.08
N GLY A 274 39.32 20.55 -6.23
CA GLY A 274 38.81 21.18 -7.46
C GLY A 274 38.36 20.21 -8.56
N ARG A 275 38.54 18.89 -8.36
CA ARG A 275 37.93 17.85 -9.21
C ARG A 275 36.83 17.15 -8.43
N ASP A 276 35.66 16.99 -9.04
CA ASP A 276 34.56 16.27 -8.41
C ASP A 276 34.92 14.79 -8.18
N ALA A 277 34.44 14.24 -7.07
CA ALA A 277 34.53 12.83 -6.73
C ALA A 277 33.16 12.19 -6.88
N THR A 278 33.05 11.17 -7.72
CA THR A 278 31.82 10.41 -7.93
C THR A 278 31.85 9.17 -7.07
N VAL A 279 30.86 9.02 -6.19
CA VAL A 279 30.62 7.79 -5.43
C VAL A 279 29.60 6.95 -6.18
N SER A 280 30.00 5.76 -6.59
CA SER A 280 29.16 4.77 -7.26
C SER A 280 28.76 3.68 -6.27
N ILE A 281 27.46 3.48 -6.12
CA ILE A 281 26.89 2.53 -5.16
C ILE A 281 26.35 1.34 -5.94
N SER A 282 26.79 0.15 -5.56
CA SER A 282 26.39 -1.11 -6.15
C SER A 282 25.92 -2.07 -5.06
N ALA A 283 24.84 -2.79 -5.31
CA ALA A 283 24.38 -3.82 -4.38
C ALA A 283 24.45 -5.20 -5.02
N ARG A 284 24.66 -6.21 -4.17
CA ARG A 284 24.53 -7.60 -4.54
C ARG A 284 23.10 -8.05 -4.31
N THR A 285 22.43 -8.49 -5.38
CA THR A 285 21.12 -9.15 -5.30
C THR A 285 21.30 -10.57 -5.82
N GLY A 286 21.41 -11.53 -4.89
CA GLY A 286 21.75 -12.92 -5.23
C GLY A 286 23.18 -13.06 -5.76
N SER A 287 23.35 -13.58 -6.98
CA SER A 287 24.65 -13.81 -7.61
C SER A 287 25.17 -12.65 -8.46
N GLN A 288 24.35 -11.62 -8.71
CA GLN A 288 24.73 -10.47 -9.55
C GLN A 288 24.95 -9.21 -8.71
N VAL A 289 26.04 -8.49 -9.02
CA VAL A 289 26.29 -7.14 -8.50
C VAL A 289 25.77 -6.15 -9.53
N ARG A 290 24.88 -5.24 -9.12
CA ARG A 290 24.32 -4.20 -9.99
C ARG A 290 24.58 -2.83 -9.39
N GLN A 291 24.95 -1.88 -10.26
CA GLN A 291 25.07 -0.48 -9.87
C GLN A 291 23.67 0.10 -9.69
N LEU A 292 23.43 0.70 -8.53
CA LEU A 292 22.13 1.27 -8.16
C LEU A 292 22.09 2.77 -8.39
N ALA A 293 23.16 3.46 -8.02
CA ALA A 293 23.21 4.92 -8.05
C ALA A 293 24.64 5.43 -8.21
N SER A 294 24.77 6.67 -8.65
CA SER A 294 26.01 7.43 -8.56
C SER A 294 25.69 8.83 -8.06
N LYS A 295 26.57 9.39 -7.22
CA LYS A 295 26.42 10.74 -6.68
C LYS A 295 27.75 11.49 -6.76
N ASN A 296 27.70 12.71 -7.29
CA ASN A 296 28.85 13.58 -7.39
C ASN A 296 29.00 14.46 -6.15
N PHE A 297 30.21 14.49 -5.61
CA PHE A 297 30.65 15.33 -4.52
C PHE A 297 31.69 16.32 -5.04
N ARG A 298 31.57 17.58 -4.63
CA ARG A 298 32.56 18.61 -4.92
C ARG A 298 33.73 18.46 -3.95
N VAL A 299 34.94 18.29 -4.46
CA VAL A 299 36.12 18.22 -3.59
C VAL A 299 36.69 19.62 -3.39
N ARG A 300 36.72 20.08 -2.14
CA ARG A 300 37.32 21.36 -1.75
C ARG A 300 38.58 21.13 -0.92
N SER A 301 39.49 22.09 -0.98
CA SER A 301 40.59 22.17 -0.02
C SER A 301 40.02 22.48 1.38
N LEU A 302 40.73 22.07 2.43
CA LEU A 302 40.40 22.49 3.78
C LEU A 302 40.32 24.03 3.84
N PRO A 303 39.39 24.62 4.62
CA PRO A 303 39.43 26.05 4.92
C PRO A 303 40.75 26.46 5.54
N ASP A 304 41.10 27.75 5.44
CA ASP A 304 42.31 28.25 6.08
C ASP A 304 42.12 28.27 7.61
N PRO A 305 43.07 27.78 8.41
CA PRO A 305 42.94 27.76 9.85
C PRO A 305 43.14 29.17 10.43
N SER A 306 42.60 29.38 11.62
CA SER A 306 42.88 30.59 12.41
C SER A 306 44.04 30.34 13.36
N PRO A 307 45.05 31.24 13.41
CA PRO A 307 46.08 31.14 14.42
C PRO A 307 45.53 31.56 15.78
N TYR A 308 46.07 30.96 16.83
CA TYR A 308 45.72 31.28 18.21
C TYR A 308 46.88 31.04 19.15
N ILE A 309 46.82 31.69 20.32
CA ILE A 309 47.67 31.42 21.46
C ILE A 309 46.86 30.62 22.47
N GLU A 310 47.39 29.47 22.88
CA GLU A 310 46.82 28.70 23.98
C GLU A 310 47.58 29.05 25.27
N TYR A 311 46.85 29.39 26.32
CA TYR A 311 47.41 29.65 27.65
C TYR A 311 46.48 29.16 28.74
N ALA A 312 47.02 28.90 29.93
CA ALA A 312 46.21 28.56 31.10
C ALA A 312 45.73 29.84 31.81
N ASP A 313 44.44 29.91 32.14
CA ASP A 313 43.91 30.95 33.01
C ASP A 313 44.45 30.82 34.45
N ALA A 314 44.07 31.75 35.33
CA ALA A 314 44.46 31.72 36.75
C ALA A 314 43.98 30.45 37.49
N ASN A 315 43.01 29.73 36.93
CA ASN A 315 42.43 28.51 37.49
C ASN A 315 42.99 27.23 36.83
N GLY A 316 43.92 27.35 35.89
CA GLY A 316 44.54 26.23 35.17
C GLY A 316 43.76 25.72 33.95
N ASN A 317 42.68 26.39 33.53
CA ASN A 317 41.90 25.98 32.36
C ASN A 317 42.56 26.48 31.06
N PRO A 318 42.59 25.68 29.97
CA PRO A 318 43.12 26.11 28.69
C PRO A 318 42.18 27.13 28.04
N VAL A 319 42.74 28.30 27.68
CA VAL A 319 42.04 29.38 26.99
C VAL A 319 42.71 29.65 25.65
N VAL A 320 41.87 29.85 24.62
CA VAL A 320 42.28 30.14 23.25
C VAL A 320 42.17 31.65 23.00
N PHE A 321 43.30 32.31 22.75
CA PHE A 321 43.37 33.73 22.40
C PHE A 321 43.48 33.90 20.88
N LYS A 322 42.50 34.60 20.28
CA LYS A 322 42.41 34.89 18.84
C LYS A 322 42.66 36.37 18.49
N GLY A 323 43.01 37.21 19.48
CA GLY A 323 43.29 38.64 19.28
C GLY A 323 42.72 39.53 20.40
N GLY A 324 43.28 40.73 20.55
CA GLY A 324 42.86 41.71 21.56
C GLY A 324 43.81 41.83 22.76
N ASN A 325 43.27 42.02 23.96
CA ASN A 325 44.06 42.27 25.16
C ASN A 325 44.59 40.98 25.77
N LEU A 326 45.91 40.89 26.00
CA LEU A 326 46.53 39.77 26.70
C LEU A 326 47.57 40.27 27.71
N ALA A 327 47.57 39.66 28.90
CA ALA A 327 48.50 40.04 29.96
C ALA A 327 49.96 39.75 29.54
N LYS A 328 50.87 40.69 29.82
CA LYS A 328 52.29 40.49 29.46
C LYS A 328 52.89 39.20 30.00
N ALA A 329 52.55 38.82 31.24
CA ALA A 329 53.06 37.61 31.87
C ALA A 329 52.68 36.33 31.08
N VAL A 330 51.47 36.29 30.53
CA VAL A 330 51.01 35.19 29.69
C VAL A 330 51.82 35.14 28.41
N LEU A 331 51.99 36.28 27.71
CA LEU A 331 52.73 36.36 26.46
C LEU A 331 54.20 35.91 26.57
N VAL A 332 54.88 36.23 27.68
CA VAL A 332 56.26 35.81 27.92
C VAL A 332 56.37 34.31 28.21
N ASN A 333 55.34 33.73 28.85
CA ASN A 333 55.30 32.31 29.20
C ASN A 333 54.77 31.42 28.06
N THR A 334 54.06 32.00 27.09
CA THR A 334 53.61 31.28 25.90
C THR A 334 54.79 30.78 25.09
N GLN A 335 54.82 29.48 24.82
CA GLN A 335 55.91 28.86 24.06
C GLN A 335 55.83 29.20 22.56
N GLY A 336 54.63 29.29 21.99
CA GLY A 336 54.45 29.44 20.56
C GLY A 336 53.01 29.66 20.11
N ILE A 337 52.83 29.71 18.80
CA ILE A 337 51.53 29.89 18.13
C ILE A 337 51.03 28.54 17.65
N LYS A 338 49.73 28.30 17.81
CA LYS A 338 49.03 27.16 17.24
C LYS A 338 48.06 27.63 16.15
N ALA A 339 47.64 26.72 15.29
CA ALA A 339 46.65 27.00 14.26
C ALA A 339 45.65 25.85 14.20
N ALA A 340 44.37 26.17 14.10
CA ALA A 340 43.32 25.18 13.89
C ALA A 340 42.16 25.81 13.12
N ILE A 341 41.42 24.98 12.42
CA ILE A 341 40.06 25.33 12.01
C ILE A 341 39.20 25.12 13.25
N ASP A 342 38.54 26.19 13.71
CA ASP A 342 37.64 26.17 14.85
C ASP A 342 36.36 26.91 14.46
N ASP A 343 35.46 26.15 13.81
CA ASP A 343 34.13 26.59 13.37
C ASP A 343 33.04 25.84 14.16
N GLY A 344 33.36 25.37 15.37
CA GLY A 344 32.47 24.60 16.26
C GLY A 344 32.12 23.17 15.80
N ILE A 345 32.25 22.85 14.51
CA ILE A 345 31.94 21.55 13.90
C ILE A 345 33.21 20.76 13.53
N LEU A 346 34.24 21.47 13.06
CA LEU A 346 35.53 20.89 12.69
C LEU A 346 36.58 21.40 13.66
N ASN A 347 37.32 20.48 14.31
CA ASN A 347 38.50 20.79 15.11
C ASN A 347 39.70 20.05 14.50
N ILE A 348 40.28 20.65 13.46
CA ILE A 348 41.40 20.08 12.72
C ILE A 348 42.66 20.87 13.09
N PRO A 349 43.64 20.27 13.78
CA PRO A 349 44.87 20.94 14.14
C PRO A 349 45.78 21.10 12.92
N PHE A 350 46.38 22.27 12.79
CA PHE A 350 47.41 22.58 11.80
C PHE A 350 48.75 22.80 12.50
N ARG A 351 49.84 22.39 11.85
CA ARG A 351 51.20 22.55 12.37
C ARG A 351 51.79 23.85 11.85
N VAL A 352 52.02 24.81 12.74
CA VAL A 352 52.71 26.07 12.41
C VAL A 352 54.19 25.78 12.09
N THR A 353 54.67 26.27 10.95
CA THR A 353 56.07 26.13 10.49
C THR A 353 56.91 27.36 10.82
N GLY A 354 56.30 28.54 10.87
CA GLY A 354 56.99 29.79 11.13
C GLY A 354 56.02 30.96 11.27
N PHE A 355 56.45 32.02 11.93
CA PHE A 355 55.74 33.29 11.96
C PHE A 355 56.73 34.44 12.21
N ARG A 356 56.26 35.68 12.10
CA ARG A 356 57.01 36.86 12.51
C ARG A 356 56.16 37.77 13.39
N THR A 357 56.81 38.50 14.27
CA THR A 357 56.17 39.54 15.07
C THR A 357 56.61 40.90 14.55
N LEU A 358 55.68 41.82 14.36
CA LEU A 358 55.97 43.21 14.02
C LEU A 358 55.73 44.07 15.25
N PHE A 359 56.82 44.59 15.80
CA PHE A 359 56.81 45.60 16.84
C PHE A 359 56.93 46.99 16.22
N PHE A 360 56.53 48.03 16.95
CA PHE A 360 56.70 49.42 16.55
C PHE A 360 57.56 50.16 17.57
N ASP A 361 58.59 50.86 17.09
CA ASP A 361 59.38 51.73 17.94
C ASP A 361 58.65 53.06 18.23
N SER A 362 59.27 53.94 19.03
CA SER A 362 58.73 55.25 19.34
C SER A 362 58.69 56.22 18.14
N MET A 363 59.39 55.91 17.06
CA MET A 363 59.42 56.68 15.81
C MET A 363 58.44 56.14 14.76
N GLY A 364 57.73 55.04 15.06
CA GLY A 364 56.76 54.41 14.17
C GLY A 364 57.35 53.41 13.17
N ASN A 365 58.64 53.08 13.29
CA ASN A 365 59.26 52.07 12.42
C ASN A 365 58.83 50.66 12.85
N ALA A 366 58.51 49.81 11.86
CA ALA A 366 58.22 48.41 12.10
C ALA A 366 59.51 47.61 12.27
N ILE A 367 59.62 46.88 13.38
CA ILE A 367 60.73 45.96 13.68
C ILE A 367 60.20 44.53 13.51
N PRO A 368 60.42 43.88 12.35
CA PRO A 368 60.03 42.51 12.12
C PRO A 368 61.04 41.55 12.76
N GLU A 369 60.58 40.71 13.67
CA GLU A 369 61.38 39.64 14.30
C GLU A 369 60.83 38.27 13.90
N VAL A 370 61.72 37.36 13.48
CA VAL A 370 61.35 36.02 13.00
C VAL A 370 61.31 35.03 14.17
N SER A 371 60.37 34.08 14.10
CA SER A 371 60.18 33.04 15.12
C SER A 371 61.15 31.86 14.97
N GLU A 372 61.23 31.04 16.01
CA GLU A 372 61.91 29.73 15.98
C GLU A 372 60.88 28.63 15.67
N GLY A 373 60.55 28.51 14.39
CA GLY A 373 59.51 27.60 13.95
C GLY A 373 58.13 28.01 14.50
N SER A 374 57.44 27.09 15.19
CA SER A 374 56.17 27.40 15.87
C SER A 374 56.34 28.16 17.19
N ARG A 375 57.58 28.39 17.65
CA ARG A 375 57.88 28.99 18.96
C ARG A 375 58.39 30.42 18.86
N PHE A 376 58.15 31.21 19.88
CA PHE A 376 58.73 32.56 19.98
C PHE A 376 60.26 32.48 20.15
N SER A 377 60.99 33.23 19.34
CA SER A 377 62.45 33.37 19.49
C SER A 377 62.80 34.25 20.69
N GLU A 378 64.03 34.15 21.19
CA GLU A 378 64.42 34.93 22.38
C GLU A 378 64.39 36.44 22.11
N ARG A 379 64.70 36.87 20.88
CA ARG A 379 64.56 38.27 20.45
C ARG A 379 63.10 38.74 20.51
N GLN A 380 62.16 37.92 20.05
CA GLN A 380 60.73 38.24 20.15
C GLN A 380 60.30 38.38 21.61
N LYS A 381 60.75 37.48 22.49
CA LYS A 381 60.45 37.55 23.93
C LYS A 381 61.06 38.79 24.59
N GLU A 382 62.28 39.18 24.22
CA GLU A 382 62.89 40.42 24.69
C GLU A 382 62.08 41.66 24.30
N GLN A 383 61.62 41.74 23.05
CA GLN A 383 60.76 42.83 22.59
C GLN A 383 59.41 42.85 23.33
N ILE A 384 58.80 41.67 23.57
CA ILE A 384 57.58 41.53 24.38
C ILE A 384 57.81 42.02 25.83
N ARG A 385 58.96 41.71 26.43
CA ARG A 385 59.31 42.19 27.79
C ARG A 385 59.41 43.73 27.81
N ARG A 386 60.00 44.33 26.78
CA ARG A 386 60.19 45.80 26.64
C ARG A 386 58.90 46.57 26.32
N LEU A 387 57.91 45.95 25.69
CA LEU A 387 56.63 46.59 25.33
C LEU A 387 55.91 47.15 26.56
N GLN A 388 55.50 48.42 26.54
CA GLN A 388 54.72 49.01 27.63
C GLN A 388 53.25 48.57 27.57
N ARG A 389 52.57 48.66 28.72
CA ARG A 389 51.12 48.42 28.82
C ARG A 389 50.36 49.32 27.84
N GLY A 390 49.38 48.75 27.16
CA GLY A 390 48.52 49.40 26.17
C GLY A 390 49.10 49.45 24.75
N LYS A 391 50.38 49.13 24.55
CA LYS A 391 51.00 48.99 23.21
C LYS A 391 50.58 47.66 22.57
N TYR A 392 50.59 47.63 21.25
CA TYR A 392 50.23 46.46 20.46
C TYR A 392 51.37 46.03 19.54
N PHE A 393 51.35 44.76 19.15
CA PHE A 393 52.20 44.19 18.11
C PHE A 393 51.37 43.22 17.29
N TYR A 394 51.84 42.93 16.08
CA TYR A 394 51.16 41.99 15.18
C TYR A 394 51.95 40.71 15.05
N ILE A 395 51.26 39.58 15.10
CA ILE A 395 51.80 38.29 14.67
C ILE A 395 51.33 38.10 13.23
N SER A 396 52.26 38.18 12.27
CA SER A 396 51.97 38.09 10.84
C SER A 396 52.86 37.05 10.16
N GLY A 397 52.59 36.77 8.87
CA GLY A 397 53.38 35.80 8.12
C GLY A 397 53.35 34.41 8.75
N VAL A 398 52.25 34.07 9.44
CA VAL A 398 52.10 32.77 10.09
C VAL A 398 51.90 31.74 9.00
N LYS A 399 52.82 30.80 8.90
CA LYS A 399 52.75 29.67 7.97
C LYS A 399 52.35 28.42 8.71
N ALA A 400 51.39 27.69 8.18
CA ALA A 400 50.88 26.46 8.77
C ALA A 400 50.67 25.37 7.71
N ILE A 401 50.96 24.13 8.09
CA ILE A 401 50.75 22.93 7.27
C ILE A 401 49.59 22.13 7.85
N GLY A 402 48.58 21.84 7.02
CA GLY A 402 47.44 21.02 7.39
C GLY A 402 47.68 19.52 7.23
N PRO A 403 46.71 18.68 7.63
CA PRO A 403 46.73 17.24 7.34
C PRO A 403 46.74 16.93 5.83
N ASP A 404 46.32 17.89 5.01
CA ASP A 404 46.40 17.86 3.54
C ASP A 404 47.84 18.03 3.01
N GLY A 405 48.81 18.35 3.87
CA GLY A 405 50.22 18.52 3.51
C GLY A 405 50.54 19.83 2.81
N LEU A 406 49.56 20.73 2.64
CA LEU A 406 49.74 22.02 1.98
C LEU A 406 50.15 23.10 3.00
N GLU A 407 51.18 23.87 2.67
CA GLU A 407 51.58 25.05 3.45
C GLU A 407 50.74 26.27 3.04
N ARG A 408 50.26 27.01 4.04
CA ARG A 408 49.40 28.17 3.86
C ARG A 408 49.84 29.30 4.78
N GLU A 409 49.78 30.53 4.28
CA GLU A 409 49.91 31.73 5.10
C GLU A 409 48.54 32.12 5.64
N ILE A 410 48.44 32.32 6.96
CA ILE A 410 47.16 32.52 7.66
C ILE A 410 47.03 33.92 8.26
N ALA A 411 45.83 34.20 8.76
CA ALA A 411 45.43 35.53 9.23
C ALA A 411 46.38 36.12 10.29
N VAL A 412 46.46 37.45 10.33
CA VAL A 412 47.26 38.19 11.30
C VAL A 412 46.53 38.25 12.64
N ILE A 413 47.26 38.07 13.75
CA ILE A 413 46.74 38.32 15.10
C ILE A 413 47.25 39.67 15.60
N GLU A 414 46.33 40.54 16.02
CA GLU A 414 46.67 41.72 16.82
C GLU A 414 46.70 41.37 18.31
N VAL A 415 47.82 41.69 18.97
CA VAL A 415 47.98 41.49 20.40
C VAL A 415 48.25 42.84 21.05
N ARG A 416 47.38 43.22 21.98
CA ARG A 416 47.55 44.39 22.84
C ARG A 416 47.97 43.96 24.24
N VAL A 417 49.10 44.49 24.70
CA VAL A 417 49.65 44.16 26.01
C VAL A 417 48.83 44.84 27.10
N ASN A 418 48.23 44.06 27.99
CA ASN A 418 47.54 44.57 29.20
C ASN A 418 48.42 44.44 30.44
#